data_AF-A0A3D5Q6I8-F1
#
_entry.id   AF-A0A3D5Q6I8-F1
#
_cell.length_a   1.000
_cell.length_b   1.000
_cell.length_c   1.000
_cell.angle_alpha   90.00
_cell.angle_beta   90.00
_cell.angle_gamma   90.00
#
_symmetry.space_group_name_H-M   'P 1'
#
loop_
_entity.id
_entity.type
_entity.pdbx_description
1 polymer ?
#
loop_
_entity_poly.entity_id
_entity_poly.type
_entity_poly.pdbx_seq_one_letter_code
_entity_poly.pdbx_strand_id
1 'polypeptide(L)'
;PPAIPRRTVPESHRRHYREDVCELDLLPGYQYREFDRYDLLRLTHSNYRVTQHSDRMGYRLSGPALEKADWQILSEGMVVGAVQIPGDGQPIVLMPDCQTIGGYPKPGALSRQDLGRLAQRLPGDSIRFRFTSPEDMQRKHLLSELFFRHTRWEANGCDLRWR
;
A
#
# COMPACT_ATOMS: atom_id res chain seq x y z
N PRO A 1 28.03 21.78 19.39
CA PRO A 1 26.89 21.07 18.75
C PRO A 1 25.71 20.93 19.72
N PRO A 2 24.47 21.27 19.34
CA PRO A 2 23.32 21.02 20.21
C PRO A 2 23.21 19.50 20.46
N ALA A 3 22.95 19.13 21.72
CA ALA A 3 22.84 17.73 22.12
C ALA A 3 21.73 17.04 21.31
N ILE A 4 22.07 15.96 20.63
CA ILE A 4 21.13 15.14 19.88
C ILE A 4 20.01 14.72 20.86
N PRO A 5 18.71 14.92 20.52
CA PRO A 5 17.63 14.54 21.41
C PRO A 5 17.73 13.05 21.76
N ARG A 6 17.76 12.74 23.06
CA ARG A 6 17.87 11.37 23.61
C ARG A 6 16.68 10.46 23.30
N ARG A 7 15.66 10.94 22.58
CA ARG A 7 14.45 10.16 22.31
C ARG A 7 14.66 9.23 21.13
N THR A 8 14.55 7.93 21.38
CA THR A 8 14.58 6.91 20.33
C THR A 8 13.35 6.02 20.44
N VAL A 9 12.73 5.70 19.31
CA VAL A 9 11.63 4.72 19.28
C VAL A 9 12.18 3.37 19.76
N PRO A 10 11.53 2.68 20.72
CA PRO A 10 11.92 1.34 21.13
C PRO A 10 11.97 0.39 19.93
N GLU A 11 12.91 -0.55 19.92
CA GLU A 11 13.09 -1.48 18.80
C GLU A 11 11.81 -2.26 18.48
N SER A 12 11.06 -2.69 19.50
CA SER A 12 9.76 -3.37 19.36
C SER A 12 8.69 -2.57 18.62
N HIS A 13 8.84 -1.24 18.55
CA HIS A 13 7.91 -0.35 17.86
C HIS A 13 8.48 0.19 16.53
N ARG A 14 9.72 -0.16 16.17
CA ARG A 14 10.30 0.17 14.87
C ARG A 14 9.76 -0.79 13.83
N ARG A 15 9.19 -0.27 12.76
CA ARG A 15 8.77 -1.10 11.62
C ARG A 15 10.00 -1.57 10.85
N HIS A 16 10.07 -2.86 10.59
CA HIS A 16 11.10 -3.45 9.73
C HIS A 16 10.69 -3.29 8.27
N TYR A 17 11.24 -2.28 7.62
CA TYR A 17 11.00 -2.06 6.20
C TYR A 17 11.94 -2.91 5.33
N ARG A 18 12.92 -3.64 5.86
CA ARG A 18 13.91 -4.37 5.03
C ARG A 18 13.52 -5.81 4.67
N GLU A 19 12.23 -6.14 4.70
CA GLU A 19 11.74 -7.45 4.24
C GLU A 19 12.04 -7.63 2.73
N ASP A 20 12.44 -8.85 2.34
CA ASP A 20 12.76 -9.20 0.94
C ASP A 20 11.56 -8.98 0.00
N VAL A 21 10.34 -9.23 0.50
CA VAL A 21 9.07 -8.96 -0.19
C VAL A 21 8.12 -8.29 0.78
N CYS A 22 7.67 -7.08 0.43
CA CYS A 22 6.69 -6.34 1.22
C CYS A 22 5.26 -6.73 0.81
N GLU A 23 4.58 -7.52 1.63
CA GLU A 23 3.18 -7.91 1.39
C GLU A 23 2.23 -6.77 1.78
N LEU A 24 1.37 -6.33 0.86
CA LEU A 24 0.47 -5.19 1.01
C LEU A 24 -1.00 -5.65 0.97
N ASP A 25 -1.79 -5.23 1.96
CA ASP A 25 -3.21 -5.56 1.99
C ASP A 25 -3.99 -4.73 0.98
N LEU A 26 -4.78 -5.44 0.17
CA LEU A 26 -5.62 -4.92 -0.89
C LEU A 26 -7.09 -5.18 -0.57
N LEU A 27 -7.88 -4.13 -0.39
CA LEU A 27 -9.32 -4.26 -0.25
C LEU A 27 -9.95 -4.46 -1.63
N PRO A 28 -10.78 -5.50 -1.85
CA PRO A 28 -11.56 -5.63 -3.07
C PRO A 28 -12.35 -4.36 -3.39
N GLY A 29 -12.18 -3.84 -4.60
CA GLY A 29 -12.84 -2.64 -5.10
C GLY A 29 -14.13 -2.95 -5.84
N TYR A 30 -14.78 -1.93 -6.38
CA TYR A 30 -16.05 -2.07 -7.13
C TYR A 30 -15.91 -2.99 -8.34
N GLN A 31 -14.82 -2.81 -9.12
CA GLN A 31 -14.58 -3.60 -10.31
C GLN A 31 -13.94 -4.97 -10.02
N TYR A 32 -13.73 -5.36 -8.76
CA TYR A 32 -13.09 -6.63 -8.39
C TYR A 32 -13.72 -7.83 -9.11
N ARG A 33 -15.06 -7.88 -9.17
CA ARG A 33 -15.81 -8.99 -9.79
C ARG A 33 -15.76 -8.99 -11.33
N GLU A 34 -15.30 -7.91 -11.93
CA GLU A 34 -15.20 -7.75 -13.38
C GLU A 34 -13.81 -8.19 -13.91
N PHE A 35 -12.82 -8.38 -13.02
CA PHE A 35 -11.56 -9.03 -13.34
C PHE A 35 -11.75 -10.55 -13.44
N ASP A 36 -11.02 -11.16 -14.37
CA ASP A 36 -10.97 -12.62 -14.45
C ASP A 36 -10.24 -13.21 -13.24
N ARG A 37 -10.61 -14.44 -12.86
CA ARG A 37 -10.02 -15.12 -11.70
C ARG A 37 -8.52 -15.37 -11.87
N TYR A 38 -8.05 -15.65 -13.08
CA TYR A 38 -6.62 -15.82 -13.34
C TYR A 38 -5.84 -14.52 -13.13
N ASP A 39 -6.41 -13.37 -13.49
CA ASP A 39 -5.80 -12.06 -13.25
C ASP A 39 -5.75 -11.71 -11.76
N LEU A 40 -6.81 -11.99 -11.01
CA LEU A 40 -6.83 -11.78 -9.56
C LEU A 40 -5.83 -12.68 -8.82
N LEU A 41 -5.70 -13.94 -9.26
CA LEU A 41 -4.68 -14.86 -8.76
C LEU A 41 -3.28 -14.40 -9.14
N ARG A 42 -3.07 -13.98 -10.39
CA ARG A 42 -1.79 -13.44 -10.88
C ARG A 42 -1.37 -12.23 -10.05
N LEU A 43 -2.28 -11.29 -9.81
CA LEU A 43 -2.04 -10.09 -9.00
C LEU A 43 -1.58 -10.42 -7.57
N THR A 44 -2.13 -11.47 -6.95
CA THR A 44 -1.88 -11.78 -5.53
C THR A 44 -0.79 -12.83 -5.29
N HIS A 45 -0.53 -13.69 -6.27
CA HIS A 45 0.50 -14.74 -6.16
C HIS A 45 1.83 -14.36 -6.83
N SER A 46 1.89 -13.22 -7.52
CA SER A 46 3.11 -12.73 -8.17
C SER A 46 3.85 -11.70 -7.32
N ASN A 47 5.16 -11.67 -7.48
CA ASN A 47 5.98 -10.56 -7.01
C ASN A 47 6.00 -9.46 -8.08
N TYR A 48 5.82 -8.23 -7.63
CA TYR A 48 5.98 -7.03 -8.46
C TYR A 48 7.16 -6.23 -7.94
N ARG A 49 7.89 -5.57 -8.86
CA ARG A 49 9.01 -4.70 -8.54
C ARG A 49 8.60 -3.24 -8.67
N VAL A 50 9.02 -2.41 -7.73
CA VAL A 50 8.89 -0.95 -7.85
C VAL A 50 9.79 -0.46 -8.98
N THR A 51 9.23 0.27 -9.93
CA THR A 51 10.00 0.79 -11.07
C THR A 51 10.58 2.17 -10.77
N GLN A 52 11.51 2.62 -11.62
CA GLN A 52 12.05 4.00 -11.60
C GLN A 52 10.96 5.06 -11.88
N HIS A 53 9.82 4.67 -12.45
CA HIS A 53 8.69 5.56 -12.73
C HIS A 53 7.69 5.59 -11.57
N SER A 54 8.20 5.82 -10.35
CA SER A 54 7.40 5.87 -9.13
C SER A 54 7.65 7.19 -8.40
N ASP A 55 6.59 7.92 -8.09
CA ASP A 55 6.65 9.22 -7.43
C ASP A 55 5.44 9.43 -6.50
N ARG A 56 5.18 10.69 -6.12
CA ARG A 56 4.06 11.04 -5.24
C ARG A 56 2.68 10.95 -5.92
N MET A 57 2.63 10.87 -7.25
CA MET A 57 1.40 10.64 -8.00
C MET A 57 1.04 9.15 -8.05
N GLY A 58 2.03 8.29 -8.30
CA GLY A 58 1.78 6.86 -8.38
C GLY A 58 3.05 6.02 -8.38
N TYR A 59 2.94 4.79 -7.88
CA TYR A 59 3.98 3.78 -7.95
C TYR A 59 3.67 2.82 -9.09
N ARG A 60 4.41 2.94 -10.18
CA ARG A 60 4.33 1.99 -11.29
C ARG A 60 5.15 0.75 -10.95
N LEU A 61 4.52 -0.40 -11.09
CA LEU A 61 5.11 -1.68 -10.75
C LEU A 61 5.39 -2.49 -12.02
N SER A 62 6.41 -3.35 -11.98
CA SER A 62 6.72 -4.30 -13.05
C SER A 62 6.67 -5.74 -12.56
N GLY A 63 6.01 -6.60 -13.32
CA GLY A 63 5.87 -8.02 -13.00
C GLY A 63 5.02 -8.74 -14.05
N PRO A 64 4.46 -9.91 -13.70
CA PRO A 64 3.50 -10.60 -14.56
C PRO A 64 2.31 -9.68 -14.88
N ALA A 65 2.17 -9.32 -16.16
CA ALA A 65 1.09 -8.47 -16.65
C ALA A 65 -0.25 -9.18 -16.53
N LEU A 66 -1.28 -8.45 -16.12
CA LEU A 66 -2.66 -8.92 -16.18
C LEU A 66 -3.15 -8.89 -17.64
N GLU A 67 -3.92 -9.89 -18.03
CA GLU A 67 -4.24 -10.15 -19.45
C GLU A 67 -5.31 -9.20 -19.99
N LYS A 68 -6.17 -8.65 -19.13
CA LYS A 68 -7.27 -7.77 -19.53
C LYS A 68 -6.81 -6.31 -19.78
N ALA A 69 -5.95 -6.14 -20.77
CA ALA A 69 -5.37 -4.87 -21.22
C ALA A 69 -6.38 -3.88 -21.84
N ASP A 70 -7.32 -4.35 -22.65
CA ASP A 70 -8.23 -3.46 -23.41
C ASP A 70 -9.50 -3.04 -22.66
N TRP A 71 -9.59 -3.35 -21.37
CA TRP A 71 -10.74 -2.98 -20.57
C TRP A 71 -10.53 -1.61 -19.94
N GLN A 72 -11.06 -0.60 -20.61
CA GLN A 72 -11.24 0.75 -20.06
C GLN A 72 -12.64 0.88 -19.47
N ILE A 73 -12.75 1.69 -18.42
CA ILE A 73 -14.04 2.04 -17.81
C ILE A 73 -14.32 3.52 -18.05
N LEU A 74 -15.58 3.92 -17.87
CA LEU A 74 -15.93 5.34 -17.80
C LEU A 74 -15.12 5.99 -16.67
N SER A 75 -14.64 7.19 -16.94
CA SER A 75 -13.90 7.99 -15.99
C SER A 75 -14.71 8.18 -14.70
N GLU A 76 -14.14 7.76 -13.57
CA GLU A 76 -14.79 7.82 -12.26
C GLU A 76 -13.84 8.42 -11.21
N GLY A 77 -14.38 8.73 -10.02
CA GLY A 77 -13.61 9.29 -8.92
C GLY A 77 -12.57 8.32 -8.37
N MET A 78 -11.34 8.79 -8.17
CA MET A 78 -10.22 8.01 -7.66
C MET A 78 -10.02 8.19 -6.16
N VAL A 79 -9.51 7.15 -5.52
CA VAL A 79 -9.08 7.17 -4.12
C VAL A 79 -7.60 6.89 -4.03
N VAL A 80 -6.93 7.55 -3.09
CA VAL A 80 -5.53 7.25 -2.76
C VAL A 80 -5.41 5.78 -2.34
N GLY A 81 -4.44 5.06 -2.89
CA GLY A 81 -4.24 3.63 -2.70
C GLY A 81 -4.93 2.74 -3.71
N ALA A 82 -5.79 3.27 -4.59
CA ALA A 82 -6.35 2.49 -5.68
C ALA A 82 -5.24 1.89 -6.55
N VAL A 83 -5.40 0.62 -6.93
CA VAL A 83 -4.49 -0.07 -7.85
C VAL A 83 -5.11 -0.01 -9.23
N GLN A 84 -4.58 0.82 -10.13
CA GLN A 84 -5.01 0.87 -11.52
C GLN A 84 -4.29 -0.19 -12.35
N ILE A 85 -5.03 -0.81 -13.27
CA ILE A 85 -4.47 -1.73 -14.28
C ILE A 85 -4.67 -1.07 -15.66
N PRO A 86 -3.65 -0.41 -16.23
CA PRO A 86 -3.67 0.12 -17.58
C PRO A 86 -3.58 -0.99 -18.63
N GLY A 87 -3.61 -0.61 -19.91
CA GLY A 87 -3.56 -1.57 -21.03
C GLY A 87 -2.24 -2.29 -21.25
N ASP A 88 -1.20 -2.01 -20.48
CA ASP A 88 0.00 -2.85 -20.42
C ASP A 88 -0.10 -3.97 -19.36
N GLY A 89 -1.21 -4.02 -18.61
CA GLY A 89 -1.45 -4.97 -17.54
C GLY A 89 -0.60 -4.75 -16.29
N GLN A 90 0.19 -3.67 -16.23
CA GLN A 90 1.13 -3.40 -15.14
C GLN A 90 0.47 -2.58 -14.04
N PRO A 91 0.47 -3.03 -12.77
CA PRO A 91 -0.21 -2.30 -11.70
C PRO A 91 0.40 -0.93 -11.42
N ILE A 92 -0.45 0.08 -11.22
CA ILE A 92 -0.06 1.40 -10.71
C ILE A 92 -0.82 1.66 -9.42
N VAL A 93 -0.10 1.82 -8.31
CA VAL A 93 -0.71 2.21 -7.03
C VAL A 93 -0.78 3.73 -6.94
N LEU A 94 -1.98 4.28 -6.80
CA LEU A 94 -2.18 5.73 -6.69
C LEU A 94 -1.71 6.26 -5.33
N MET A 95 -0.90 7.32 -5.36
CA MET A 95 -0.28 7.94 -4.20
C MET A 95 -0.95 9.30 -3.90
N PRO A 96 -0.60 10.01 -2.81
CA PRO A 96 -1.37 11.18 -2.35
C PRO A 96 -1.53 12.34 -3.34
N ASP A 97 -0.66 12.47 -4.35
CA ASP A 97 -0.73 13.52 -5.36
C ASP A 97 -1.38 13.00 -6.67
N CYS A 98 -2.07 11.84 -6.62
CA CYS A 98 -2.72 11.25 -7.80
C CYS A 98 -3.85 12.12 -8.37
N GLN A 99 -4.22 11.80 -9.60
CA GLN A 99 -5.40 12.38 -10.25
C GLN A 99 -6.69 12.06 -9.50
N THR A 100 -7.67 12.95 -9.56
CA THR A 100 -8.97 12.79 -8.91
C THR A 100 -9.96 11.97 -9.74
N ILE A 101 -9.74 11.85 -11.06
CA ILE A 101 -10.58 11.08 -11.99
C ILE A 101 -9.69 10.20 -12.88
N GLY A 102 -10.13 8.97 -13.16
CA GLY A 102 -9.41 8.05 -14.06
C GLY A 102 -10.30 6.97 -14.67
N GLY A 103 -9.89 6.47 -15.85
CA GLY A 103 -10.63 5.47 -16.64
C GLY A 103 -10.02 4.06 -16.65
N TYR A 104 -9.05 3.79 -15.78
CA TYR A 104 -8.47 2.45 -15.66
C TYR A 104 -9.23 1.61 -14.61
N PRO A 105 -9.44 0.30 -14.87
CA PRO A 105 -10.08 -0.61 -13.95
C PRO A 105 -9.21 -0.83 -12.72
N LYS A 106 -9.86 -1.07 -11.58
CA LYS A 106 -9.19 -1.22 -10.28
C LYS A 106 -9.70 -2.46 -9.56
N PRO A 107 -8.88 -3.49 -9.32
CA PRO A 107 -9.31 -4.66 -8.55
C PRO A 107 -9.47 -4.33 -7.07
N GLY A 108 -8.87 -3.24 -6.59
CA GLY A 108 -8.93 -2.85 -5.19
C GLY A 108 -8.14 -1.59 -4.84
N ALA A 109 -8.10 -1.29 -3.54
CA ALA A 109 -7.30 -0.21 -2.98
C ALA A 109 -6.52 -0.67 -1.73
N LEU A 110 -5.31 -0.16 -1.57
CA LEU A 110 -4.46 -0.45 -0.42
C LEU A 110 -4.97 0.22 0.86
N SER A 111 -4.64 -0.39 2.00
CA SER A 111 -4.80 0.27 3.30
C SER A 111 -3.86 1.48 3.43
N ARG A 112 -4.24 2.47 4.25
CA ARG A 112 -3.37 3.62 4.56
C ARG A 112 -2.03 3.21 5.19
N GLN A 113 -2.01 2.09 5.93
CA GLN A 113 -0.80 1.58 6.55
C GLN A 113 0.13 0.94 5.51
N ASP A 114 -0.44 0.21 4.55
CA ASP A 114 0.31 -0.44 3.48
C ASP A 114 0.77 0.56 2.43
N LEU A 115 0.04 1.64 2.19
CA LEU A 115 0.56 2.81 1.49
C LEU A 115 1.82 3.38 2.15
N GLY A 116 1.82 3.47 3.49
CA GLY A 116 3.00 3.88 4.24
C GLY A 116 4.18 2.91 4.06
N ARG A 117 3.92 1.60 3.98
CA ARG A 117 4.96 0.58 3.71
C ARG A 117 5.47 0.65 2.28
N LEU A 118 4.57 0.83 1.31
CA LEU A 118 4.92 1.02 -0.09
C LEU A 118 5.78 2.27 -0.29
N ALA A 119 5.46 3.38 0.38
CA ALA A 119 6.23 4.62 0.32
C ALA A 119 7.67 4.50 0.87
N GLN A 120 7.99 3.42 1.58
CA GLN A 120 9.36 3.10 2.03
C GLN A 120 10.07 2.12 1.07
N ARG A 121 9.49 1.79 -0.09
CA ARG A 121 10.13 0.99 -1.14
C ARG A 121 10.89 1.88 -2.11
N LEU A 122 12.05 1.42 -2.53
CA LEU A 122 12.86 2.03 -3.57
C LEU A 122 12.69 1.29 -4.91
N PRO A 123 13.01 1.92 -6.05
CA PRO A 123 13.10 1.21 -7.31
C PRO A 123 13.97 -0.05 -7.20
N GLY A 124 13.42 -1.18 -7.65
CA GLY A 124 14.04 -2.51 -7.54
C GLY A 124 13.47 -3.38 -6.41
N ASP A 125 12.93 -2.78 -5.35
CA ASP A 125 12.34 -3.51 -4.23
C ASP A 125 11.10 -4.30 -4.68
N SER A 126 10.85 -5.42 -4.01
CA SER A 126 9.72 -6.30 -4.32
C SER A 126 8.55 -6.09 -3.36
N ILE A 127 7.34 -6.11 -3.92
CA ILE A 127 6.06 -6.10 -3.21
C ILE A 127 5.20 -7.26 -3.69
N ARG A 128 4.22 -7.64 -2.87
CA ARG A 128 3.16 -8.58 -3.24
C ARG A 128 1.82 -8.08 -2.72
N PHE A 129 0.75 -8.26 -3.47
CA PHE A 129 -0.60 -7.92 -3.01
C PHE A 129 -1.25 -9.11 -2.31
N ARG A 130 -2.08 -8.82 -1.30
CA ARG A 130 -2.92 -9.82 -0.63
C ARG A 130 -4.32 -9.25 -0.44
N PHE A 131 -5.33 -9.92 -1.00
CA PHE A 131 -6.72 -9.53 -0.72
C PHE A 131 -7.05 -9.72 0.77
N THR A 132 -7.80 -8.77 1.32
CA THR A 132 -8.25 -8.80 2.71
C THR A 132 -9.72 -8.38 2.82
N SER A 133 -10.33 -8.67 3.97
CA SER A 133 -11.69 -8.24 4.28
C SER A 133 -11.75 -6.78 4.74
N PRO A 134 -12.88 -6.07 4.52
CA PRO A 134 -13.14 -4.77 5.12
C PRO A 134 -12.98 -4.77 6.65
N GLU A 135 -13.45 -5.84 7.30
CA GLU A 135 -13.40 -6.02 8.75
C GLU A 135 -11.95 -6.09 9.26
N ASP A 136 -11.09 -6.85 8.58
CA ASP A 136 -9.67 -6.96 8.93
C ASP A 136 -8.93 -5.63 8.75
N MET A 137 -9.22 -4.91 7.65
CA MET A 137 -8.62 -3.60 7.43
C MET A 137 -9.09 -2.57 8.45
N GLN A 138 -10.38 -2.55 8.77
CA GLN A 138 -10.92 -1.67 9.80
C GLN A 138 -10.30 -1.98 11.17
N ARG A 139 -10.21 -3.27 11.53
CA ARG A 139 -9.56 -3.71 12.77
C ARG A 139 -8.11 -3.24 12.84
N LYS A 140 -7.32 -3.44 11.78
CA LYS A 140 -5.93 -2.95 11.72
C LYS A 140 -5.85 -1.43 11.84
N HIS A 141 -6.76 -0.71 11.18
CA HIS A 141 -6.83 0.75 11.27
C HIS A 141 -7.11 1.23 12.69
N LEU A 142 -8.13 0.68 13.35
CA LEU A 142 -8.49 0.99 14.73
C LEU A 142 -7.36 0.68 15.70
N LEU A 143 -6.71 -0.49 15.58
CA LEU A 143 -5.58 -0.84 16.43
C LEU A 143 -4.41 0.15 16.28
N SER A 144 -4.12 0.58 15.05
CA SER A 144 -3.11 1.60 14.80
C SER A 144 -3.50 2.96 15.41
N GLU A 145 -4.76 3.36 15.27
CA GLU A 145 -5.26 4.61 15.83
C GLU A 145 -5.23 4.59 17.36
N LEU A 146 -5.69 3.51 17.98
CA LEU A 146 -5.65 3.30 19.43
C LEU A 146 -4.21 3.35 19.94
N PHE A 147 -3.27 2.69 19.25
CA PHE A 147 -1.86 2.77 19.56
C PHE A 147 -1.37 4.23 19.59
N PHE A 148 -1.55 5.00 18.51
CA PHE A 148 -1.04 6.37 18.49
C PHE A 148 -1.77 7.31 19.46
N ARG A 149 -3.06 7.09 19.72
CA ARG A 149 -3.84 7.92 20.66
C ARG A 149 -3.49 7.65 22.12
N HIS A 150 -3.19 6.41 22.48
CA HIS A 150 -3.03 5.98 23.88
C HIS A 150 -1.57 5.72 24.27
N THR A 151 -0.66 5.62 23.30
CA THR A 151 0.77 5.50 23.59
C THR A 151 1.35 6.85 23.99
N ARG A 152 2.14 6.85 25.07
CA ARG A 152 2.89 8.02 25.55
C ARG A 152 4.35 7.64 25.75
N TRP A 153 5.24 8.61 25.55
CA TRP A 153 6.63 8.49 25.94
C TRP A 153 6.75 8.43 27.45
N GLU A 154 7.57 7.52 27.96
CA GLU A 154 8.00 7.57 29.35
C GLU A 154 9.00 8.71 29.58
N ALA A 155 9.23 9.04 30.85
CA ALA A 155 10.13 10.14 31.23
C ALA A 155 11.58 9.93 30.76
N ASN A 156 11.99 8.67 30.55
CA ASN A 156 13.31 8.33 30.01
C ASN A 156 13.47 8.68 28.52
N GLY A 157 12.37 8.94 27.81
CA GLY A 157 12.37 9.28 26.39
C GLY A 157 12.69 8.13 25.44
N CYS A 158 12.96 6.94 25.94
CA CYS A 158 13.34 5.77 25.15
C CYS A 158 12.29 4.67 25.17
N ASP A 159 11.33 4.73 26.09
CA ASP A 159 10.26 3.75 26.24
C ASP A 159 8.87 4.34 25.93
N LEU A 160 7.97 3.45 25.50
CA LEU A 160 6.59 3.76 25.17
C LEU A 160 5.67 2.95 26.09
N ARG A 161 4.70 3.63 26.70
CA ARG A 161 3.66 3.00 27.52
C ARG A 161 2.30 3.14 26.84
N TRP A 162 1.63 2.02 26.62
CA TRP A 162 0.22 1.98 26.23
C TRP A 162 -0.65 2.10 27.49
N ARG A 163 -1.62 3.01 27.48
CA ARG A 163 -2.54 3.24 28.61
C ARG A 163 -3.97 2.85 28.25
#